data_AF-A0A0X3NJX2-F1
#
_entry.id   AF-A0A0X3NJX2-F1
#
_cell.length_a   1.000
_cell.length_b   1.000
_cell.length_c   1.000
_cell.angle_alpha   90.00
_cell.angle_beta   90.00
_cell.angle_gamma   90.00
#
_symmetry.space_group_name_H-M   'P 1'
#
loop_
_entity.id
_entity.type
_entity.pdbx_description
1 polymer ?
#
loop_
_entity_poly.entity_id
_entity_poly.type
_entity_poly.pdbx_seq_one_letter_code
_entity_poly.pdbx_strand_id
1 'polypeptide(L)'
;MPLRGKYEVKLGRSFVDPPQSTFMTMRCDFLPASVDKNQPGTISITNDKEVGIRLPSVSGAEPNSTLFKGNIRPVHKECLLIYNKNVSFSTKPYFRLYRSANSCQ
;
A
#
# COMPACT_ATOMS: atom_id res chain seq x y z
N MET A 1 -8.31 5.82 -18.98
CA MET A 1 -9.72 6.01 -18.56
C MET A 1 -9.79 6.74 -17.23
N PRO A 2 -10.46 7.92 -17.19
CA PRO A 2 -10.79 8.63 -15.95
C PRO A 2 -11.90 7.89 -15.18
N LEU A 3 -11.83 7.90 -13.84
CA LEU A 3 -12.92 7.43 -12.98
C LEU A 3 -14.08 8.43 -13.11
N ARG A 4 -15.24 8.00 -13.62
CA ARG A 4 -16.43 8.85 -13.80
C ARG A 4 -17.65 8.10 -13.26
N GLY A 5 -18.44 8.77 -12.41
CA GLY A 5 -19.69 8.23 -11.87
C GLY A 5 -19.62 7.86 -10.38
N LYS A 6 -20.62 7.11 -9.92
CA LYS A 6 -20.73 6.62 -8.53
C LYS A 6 -20.24 5.18 -8.44
N TYR A 7 -19.47 4.87 -7.42
CA TYR A 7 -18.94 3.54 -7.17
C TYR A 7 -19.26 3.09 -5.74
N GLU A 8 -19.53 1.80 -5.56
CA GLU A 8 -19.65 1.22 -4.23
C GLU A 8 -18.31 1.21 -3.51
N VAL A 9 -18.29 1.69 -2.26
CA VAL A 9 -17.13 1.66 -1.38
C VAL A 9 -17.41 0.68 -0.25
N LYS A 10 -16.51 -0.30 -0.09
CA LYS A 10 -16.57 -1.25 1.03
C LYS A 10 -15.73 -0.71 2.19
N LEU A 11 -16.27 -0.77 3.40
CA LEU A 11 -15.48 -0.47 4.60
C LEU A 11 -14.53 -1.64 4.90
N GLY A 12 -13.28 -1.33 5.18
CA GLY A 12 -12.27 -2.28 5.65
C GLY A 12 -12.49 -2.63 7.13
N ARG A 13 -11.89 -3.74 7.56
CA ARG A 13 -12.03 -4.24 8.95
C ARG A 13 -11.63 -3.24 10.03
N SER A 14 -10.75 -2.29 9.72
CA SER A 14 -10.35 -1.22 10.64
C SER A 14 -11.54 -0.42 11.20
N PHE A 15 -12.68 -0.38 10.51
CA PHE A 15 -13.90 0.30 10.96
C PHE A 15 -14.71 -0.50 11.99
N VAL A 16 -14.61 -1.84 11.97
CA VAL A 16 -15.37 -2.74 12.85
C VAL A 16 -14.56 -3.05 14.10
N ASP A 17 -13.31 -3.46 13.90
CA ASP A 17 -12.35 -3.71 14.96
C ASP A 17 -11.26 -2.65 14.82
N PRO A 18 -11.35 -1.48 15.47
CA PRO A 18 -10.24 -0.53 15.51
C PRO A 18 -9.09 -1.20 16.26
N PRO A 19 -8.04 -1.70 15.58
CA PRO A 19 -6.82 -2.00 16.28
C PRO A 19 -6.20 -0.65 16.69
N GLN A 20 -5.09 -0.66 17.42
CA GLN A 20 -4.08 0.38 17.20
C GLN A 20 -3.55 0.21 15.76
N SER A 21 -4.37 0.48 14.75
CA SER A 21 -4.01 0.41 13.34
C SER A 21 -3.00 1.52 13.06
N THR A 22 -1.74 1.14 13.14
CA THR A 22 -0.62 1.98 12.75
C THR A 22 -0.45 1.89 11.24
N PHE A 23 -0.36 3.05 10.59
CA PHE A 23 -0.15 3.13 9.17
C PHE A 23 1.31 3.50 8.89
N MET A 24 1.82 3.04 7.77
CA MET A 24 3.16 3.36 7.29
C MET A 24 3.01 4.19 6.05
N THR A 25 3.48 5.43 6.10
CA THR A 25 3.57 6.27 4.91
C THR A 25 4.99 6.16 4.37
N MET A 26 5.13 5.54 3.21
CA MET A 26 6.36 5.60 2.43
C MET A 26 6.14 6.57 1.28
N ARG A 27 7.05 7.53 1.11
CA ARG A 27 7.10 8.30 -0.13
C ARG A 27 7.90 7.49 -1.13
N CYS A 28 7.23 7.02 -2.17
CA CYS A 28 7.86 6.43 -3.34
C CYS A 28 7.61 7.37 -4.50
N ASP A 29 8.41 8.42 -4.58
CA ASP A 29 8.27 9.45 -5.61
C ASP A 29 8.71 8.90 -6.99
N PHE A 30 9.49 7.82 -7.00
CA PHE A 30 9.98 7.16 -8.20
C PHE A 30 10.13 5.64 -7.98
N LEU A 31 9.57 4.85 -8.91
CA LEU A 31 9.86 3.43 -9.03
C LEU A 31 10.87 3.24 -10.17
N PRO A 32 12.11 2.77 -9.91
CA PRO A 32 13.12 2.60 -10.94
C PRO A 32 12.68 1.68 -12.08
N ALA A 33 13.13 1.99 -13.30
CA ALA A 33 12.86 1.16 -14.47
C ALA A 33 13.46 -0.25 -14.37
N SER A 34 14.49 -0.42 -13.55
CA SER A 34 15.14 -1.70 -13.28
C SER A 34 14.33 -2.63 -12.38
N VAL A 35 13.24 -2.18 -11.75
CA VAL A 35 12.41 -3.06 -10.89
C VAL A 35 11.62 -4.04 -11.75
N ASP A 36 11.73 -5.33 -11.44
CA ASP A 36 10.94 -6.38 -12.06
C ASP A 36 9.52 -6.38 -11.49
N LYS A 37 8.54 -6.08 -12.35
CA LYS A 37 7.11 -5.99 -12.01
C LYS A 37 6.41 -7.35 -12.00
N ASN A 38 7.06 -8.40 -12.50
CA ASN A 38 6.49 -9.74 -12.61
C ASN A 38 6.86 -10.63 -11.41
N GLN A 39 7.85 -10.20 -10.61
CA GLN A 39 8.27 -10.92 -9.41
C GLN A 39 7.80 -10.22 -8.14
N PRO A 40 7.37 -10.97 -7.12
CA PRO A 40 6.95 -10.40 -5.85
C PRO A 40 8.13 -9.79 -5.10
N GLY A 41 7.89 -8.64 -4.46
CA GLY A 41 8.80 -8.07 -3.47
C GLY A 41 8.61 -8.68 -2.08
N THR A 42 9.49 -8.30 -1.16
CA THR A 42 9.38 -8.66 0.26
C THR A 42 9.27 -7.43 1.13
N ILE A 43 8.52 -7.57 2.24
CA ILE A 43 8.40 -6.55 3.28
C ILE A 43 8.97 -7.12 4.59
N SER A 44 9.85 -6.37 5.23
CA SER A 44 10.42 -6.68 6.54
C SER A 44 10.03 -5.58 7.51
N ILE A 45 9.48 -5.96 8.66
CA ILE A 45 9.20 -5.04 9.77
C ILE A 45 10.22 -5.34 10.87
N THR A 46 10.83 -4.29 11.42
CA THR A 46 11.86 -4.40 12.45
C THR A 46 11.48 -3.52 13.64
N ASN A 47 11.47 -4.12 14.84
CA ASN A 47 11.17 -3.46 16.12
C ASN A 47 9.86 -2.65 16.13
N ASP A 48 8.86 -3.07 15.35
CA ASP A 48 7.57 -2.38 15.16
C ASP A 48 7.67 -0.90 14.75
N LYS A 49 8.83 -0.48 14.23
CA LYS A 49 9.16 0.92 13.93
C LYS A 49 9.75 1.11 12.56
N GLU A 50 10.55 0.17 12.07
CA GLU A 50 11.19 0.27 10.77
C GLU A 50 10.54 -0.69 9.79
N VAL A 51 10.36 -0.24 8.55
CA VAL A 51 9.91 -1.08 7.45
C VAL A 51 10.91 -1.01 6.30
N GLY A 52 11.25 -2.18 5.77
CA GLY A 52 12.06 -2.33 4.57
C GLY A 52 11.24 -3.06 3.51
N ILE A 53 11.14 -2.49 2.31
CA ILE A 53 10.53 -3.14 1.15
C ILE A 53 11.63 -3.40 0.13
N ARG A 54 11.87 -4.66 -0.17
CA ARG A 54 12.79 -5.08 -1.22
C ARG A 54 12.00 -5.49 -2.45
N LEU A 55 12.26 -4.82 -3.56
CA LEU A 55 11.73 -5.19 -4.87
C LEU A 55 12.85 -5.82 -5.71
N PRO A 56 12.61 -6.93 -6.41
CA PRO A 56 13.59 -7.54 -7.29
C PRO A 56 13.87 -6.63 -8.49
N SER A 57 15.10 -6.67 -8.99
CA SER A 57 15.46 -6.04 -10.26
C SER A 57 15.30 -7.02 -11.43
N VAL A 58 15.14 -6.50 -12.65
CA VAL A 58 15.17 -7.31 -13.87
C VAL A 58 16.52 -8.00 -14.04
N SER A 59 16.55 -9.16 -14.71
CA SER A 59 17.76 -9.94 -14.92
C SER A 59 18.87 -9.10 -15.60
N GLY A 60 20.05 -9.09 -15.00
CA GLY A 60 21.22 -8.35 -15.49
C GLY A 60 21.33 -6.90 -15.02
N ALA A 61 20.41 -6.42 -14.16
CA ALA A 61 20.53 -5.12 -13.51
C ALA A 61 21.31 -5.21 -12.20
N GLU A 62 22.24 -4.28 -11.98
CA GLU A 62 22.95 -4.10 -10.70
C GLU A 62 22.50 -2.78 -10.04
N PRO A 63 22.09 -2.79 -8.76
CA PRO A 63 21.96 -3.95 -7.86
C PRO A 63 20.77 -4.86 -8.22
N ASN A 64 20.88 -6.15 -7.88
CA ASN A 64 19.84 -7.17 -8.10
C ASN A 64 18.51 -6.91 -7.34
N SER A 65 18.46 -5.91 -6.46
CA SER A 65 17.23 -5.48 -5.78
C SER A 65 17.26 -4.00 -5.41
N THR A 66 16.07 -3.40 -5.33
CA THR A 66 15.85 -2.04 -4.84
C THR A 66 15.24 -2.08 -3.44
N LEU A 67 15.83 -1.36 -2.49
CA LEU A 67 15.35 -1.28 -1.10
C LEU A 67 14.73 0.09 -0.80
N PHE A 68 13.45 0.09 -0.44
CA PHE A 68 12.75 1.24 0.11
C PHE A 68 12.68 1.10 1.63
N LYS A 69 13.12 2.12 2.37
CA LYS A 69 13.02 2.16 3.82
C LYS A 69 11.98 3.18 4.26
N GLY A 70 11.20 2.84 5.26
CA GLY A 70 10.22 3.71 5.88
C GLY A 70 10.21 3.51 7.39
N ASN A 71 9.53 4.42 8.08
CA ASN A 71 9.26 4.29 9.50
C ASN A 71 7.76 4.21 9.73
N ILE A 72 7.36 3.33 10.61
CA ILE A 72 6.01 3.25 11.15
C ILE A 72 5.79 4.49 12.02
N ARG A 73 4.76 5.29 11.70
CA ARG A 73 4.43 6.49 12.46
C ARG A 73 2.95 6.48 12.82
N PRO A 74 2.56 6.88 14.03
CA PRO A 74 1.17 7.15 14.35
C PRO A 74 0.64 8.26 13.41
N VAL A 75 -0.44 7.98 12.69
CA VAL A 75 -1.12 8.95 11.84
C VAL A 75 -2.46 9.29 12.50
N HIS A 76 -2.68 10.56 12.78
CA HIS A 76 -3.94 11.01 13.37
C HIS A 76 -4.94 11.31 12.24
N LYS A 77 -6.13 10.71 12.30
CA LYS A 77 -7.32 11.09 11.52
C LYS A 77 -7.22 11.01 9.98
N GLU A 78 -6.58 9.98 9.41
CA GLU A 78 -6.57 9.78 7.95
C GLU A 78 -7.30 8.49 7.54
N CYS A 79 -7.91 8.47 6.36
CA CYS A 79 -8.45 7.25 5.76
C CYS A 79 -7.63 6.86 4.52
N LEU A 80 -7.23 5.59 4.45
CA LEU A 80 -6.57 5.01 3.28
C LEU A 80 -7.63 4.44 2.33
N LEU A 81 -7.74 5.01 1.13
CA LEU A 81 -8.57 4.48 0.06
C LEU A 81 -7.73 3.60 -0.88
N ILE A 82 -7.98 2.29 -0.86
CA ILE A 82 -7.40 1.35 -1.81
C ILE A 82 -8.41 1.17 -2.96
N TYR A 83 -7.99 1.51 -4.18
CA TYR A 83 -8.77 1.25 -5.39
C TYR A 83 -7.98 0.33 -6.33
N ASN A 84 -8.66 -0.67 -6.89
CA ASN A 84 -8.08 -1.50 -7.94
C ASN A 84 -8.73 -1.17 -9.28
N LYS A 85 -7.92 -0.72 -10.23
CA LYS A 85 -8.34 -0.37 -11.60
C LYS A 85 -8.17 -1.51 -12.60
N ASN A 86 -7.54 -2.62 -12.23
CA ASN A 86 -7.39 -3.76 -13.13
C ASN A 86 -8.74 -4.42 -13.37
N VAL A 87 -9.39 -3.96 -14.43
CA VAL A 87 -10.55 -4.58 -15.04
C VAL A 87 -10.02 -5.60 -16.04
N SER A 88 -9.49 -6.73 -15.57
CA SER A 88 -9.51 -7.93 -16.41
C SER A 88 -10.98 -8.36 -16.51
N PHE A 89 -11.37 -9.08 -17.57
CA PHE A 89 -12.78 -9.45 -17.84
C PHE A 89 -13.52 -10.09 -16.64
N SER A 90 -12.77 -10.64 -15.67
CA SER A 90 -13.30 -11.28 -14.46
C SER A 90 -13.28 -10.39 -13.20
N THR A 91 -12.53 -9.28 -13.17
CA THR A 91 -12.30 -8.50 -11.93
C THR A 91 -13.07 -7.18 -11.98
N LYS A 92 -14.12 -7.06 -11.17
CA LYS A 92 -14.83 -5.79 -10.99
C LYS A 92 -13.91 -4.78 -10.26
N PRO A 93 -13.94 -3.48 -10.65
CA PRO A 93 -13.26 -2.46 -9.87
C PRO A 93 -13.83 -2.46 -8.45
N TYR A 94 -12.97 -2.30 -7.46
CA TYR A 94 -13.40 -2.18 -6.07
C TYR A 94 -12.68 -1.05 -5.38
N PHE A 95 -13.41 -0.42 -4.47
CA PHE A 95 -12.94 0.62 -3.59
C PHE A 95 -13.07 0.10 -2.16
N ARG A 96 -11.99 0.18 -1.39
CA ARG A 96 -11.99 -0.18 0.02
C ARG A 96 -11.38 0.92 0.86
N LEU A 97 -12.15 1.42 1.82
CA LEU A 97 -11.72 2.47 2.75
C LEU A 97 -11.25 1.85 4.06
N TYR A 98 -10.07 2.25 4.53
CA TYR A 98 -9.52 1.90 5.83
C TYR A 98 -9.32 3.17 6.65
N ARG A 99 -9.45 3.09 7.98
CA ARG A 99 -9.22 4.22 8.90
C ARG A 99 -7.90 4.06 9.66
N SER A 100 -7.17 5.16 9.80
CA SER A 100 -6.08 5.29 10.76
C SER A 100 -6.60 5.23 12.18
N ALA A 101 -5.91 4.49 13.06
CA ALA A 101 -6.31 4.46 14.46
C ALA A 101 -6.24 5.86 15.07
N ASN A 102 -7.10 6.05 16.07
CA ASN A 102 -7.31 7.30 16.80
C ASN A 102 -7.99 8.40 15.97
N SER A 103 -9.32 8.27 15.78
CA SER A 103 -10.32 9.26 16.22
C SER A 103 -11.65 9.15 15.45
N CYS A 104 -12.52 8.25 15.86
CA CYS A 104 -13.95 8.51 15.77
C CYS A 104 -14.55 8.08 17.11
N GLN A 105 -14.32 8.91 18.12
CA GLN A 105 -15.35 9.19 19.12
C GLN A 105 -16.03 10.48 18.68
#